data_AF-E4MXH6-F1
#
_entry.id   AF-E4MXH6-F1
#
_cell.length_a   1.000
_cell.length_b   1.000
_cell.length_c   1.000
_cell.angle_alpha   90.00
_cell.angle_beta   90.00
_cell.angle_gamma   90.00
#
_symmetry.space_group_name_H-M   'P 1'
#
loop_
_entity.id
_entity.type
_entity.pdbx_description
1 polymer ?
#
loop_
_entity_poly.entity_id
_entity_poly.type
_entity_poly.pdbx_seq_one_letter_code
_entity_poly.pdbx_strand_id
1 'polypeptide(L)'
;MIDHKSLLLAIQMATVAANSYFRLGYNSLGAFATINHLHFQAYYLAMPFPIEKAPSLKITTTNDCVKISKLLKYPVRGLLFEGGSSIKDLSDTVANASVCLQNNNIPFNILISDSGKQIFLLPQCYAEKQALGEVSSKLLDTQVNPAVWEMSGHMVLKRKEDYQGASEEKAWSLLAEVSLSEERFKEVNTMIFEAMGFSGEEEELEEQSSMDGGFIRAQCCPSVKEEAVSN
;
A
#
# COMPACT_ATOMS: atom_id res chain seq x y z
N MET A 1 -17.08 -7.04 3.01
CA MET A 1 -15.64 -7.23 3.29
C MET A 1 -14.95 -7.61 2.00
N ILE A 2 -13.67 -7.29 1.85
CA ILE A 2 -12.90 -7.68 0.68
C ILE A 2 -12.72 -9.20 0.66
N ASP A 3 -12.75 -9.75 -0.54
CA ASP A 3 -12.41 -11.13 -0.90
C ASP A 3 -11.62 -11.15 -2.23
N HIS A 4 -11.10 -12.31 -2.61
CA HIS A 4 -10.32 -12.48 -3.84
C HIS A 4 -11.08 -12.06 -5.10
N LYS A 5 -12.38 -12.35 -5.18
CA LYS A 5 -13.20 -12.08 -6.38
C LYS A 5 -13.41 -10.59 -6.58
N SER A 6 -13.76 -9.88 -5.51
CA SER A 6 -14.03 -8.45 -5.53
C SER A 6 -12.78 -7.64 -5.81
N LEU A 7 -11.64 -8.00 -5.21
CA LEU A 7 -10.38 -7.32 -5.48
C LEU A 7 -9.89 -7.57 -6.92
N LEU A 8 -10.01 -8.81 -7.42
CA LEU A 8 -9.65 -9.13 -8.79
C LEU A 8 -10.47 -8.30 -9.79
N LEU A 9 -11.78 -8.19 -9.57
CA LEU A 9 -12.65 -7.38 -10.41
C LEU A 9 -12.25 -5.90 -10.40
N ALA A 10 -11.88 -5.35 -9.23
CA ALA A 10 -11.41 -3.98 -9.13
C ALA A 10 -10.10 -3.78 -9.93
N ILE A 11 -9.12 -4.69 -9.79
CA ILE A 11 -7.87 -4.60 -10.54
C ILE A 11 -8.12 -4.72 -12.05
N GLN A 12 -8.97 -5.66 -12.47
CA GLN A 12 -9.37 -5.82 -13.87
C GLN A 12 -10.03 -4.55 -14.42
N MET A 13 -10.87 -3.87 -13.64
CA MET A 13 -11.46 -2.59 -14.02
C MET A 13 -10.38 -1.53 -14.27
N ALA A 14 -9.38 -1.41 -13.39
CA ALA A 14 -8.26 -0.49 -13.61
C ALA A 14 -7.41 -0.88 -14.84
N THR A 15 -7.19 -2.18 -15.07
CA THR A 15 -6.48 -2.67 -16.26
C THR A 15 -7.22 -2.34 -17.55
N VAL A 16 -8.54 -2.56 -17.59
CA VAL A 16 -9.38 -2.26 -18.76
C VAL A 16 -9.49 -0.76 -19.01
N ALA A 17 -9.51 0.06 -17.94
CA ALA A 17 -9.47 1.52 -18.07
C ALA A 17 -8.19 2.02 -18.75
N ALA A 18 -7.09 1.24 -18.68
CA ALA A 18 -5.82 1.48 -19.37
C ALA A 18 -5.30 2.92 -19.23
N ASN A 19 -5.46 3.50 -18.04
CA ASN A 19 -5.08 4.87 -17.73
C ASN A 19 -4.39 4.92 -16.37
N SER A 20 -3.11 5.32 -16.36
CA SER A 20 -2.30 5.38 -15.14
C SER A 20 -2.81 6.41 -14.11
N TYR A 21 -3.65 7.36 -14.55
CA TYR A 21 -4.27 8.37 -13.69
C TYR A 21 -5.67 8.01 -13.22
N PHE A 22 -6.22 6.88 -13.68
CA PHE A 22 -7.45 6.30 -13.16
C PHE A 22 -7.12 5.39 -11.99
N ARG A 23 -7.70 5.68 -10.82
CA ARG A 23 -7.41 4.97 -9.57
C ARG A 23 -8.68 4.38 -9.00
N LEU A 24 -8.53 3.23 -8.35
CA LEU A 24 -9.57 2.66 -7.50
C LEU A 24 -9.11 2.65 -6.05
N GLY A 25 -10.00 3.04 -5.16
CA GLY A 25 -9.77 3.13 -3.73
C GLY A 25 -10.75 2.25 -2.97
N TYR A 26 -10.28 1.65 -1.88
CA TYR A 26 -11.11 0.94 -0.91
C TYR A 26 -10.74 1.37 0.52
N ASN A 27 -11.77 1.46 1.36
CA ASN A 27 -11.65 1.76 2.78
C ASN A 27 -12.25 0.59 3.55
N SER A 28 -11.51 -0.04 4.46
CA SER A 28 -12.06 -1.06 5.34
C SER A 28 -12.91 -0.45 6.46
N LEU A 29 -13.60 -1.31 7.23
CA LEU A 29 -14.19 -0.90 8.50
C LEU A 29 -13.09 -0.31 9.41
N GLY A 30 -13.39 0.78 10.10
CA GLY A 30 -12.42 1.52 10.93
C GLY A 30 -11.44 2.41 10.15
N ALA A 31 -11.40 2.31 8.81
CA ALA A 31 -10.51 3.07 7.93
C ALA A 31 -11.27 4.09 7.07
N PHE A 32 -12.30 4.70 7.68
CA PHE A 32 -13.23 5.65 7.06
C PHE A 32 -14.10 5.06 5.92
N ALA A 33 -14.55 3.81 6.08
CA ALA A 33 -15.70 3.30 5.33
C ALA A 33 -16.99 3.98 5.80
N THR A 34 -17.59 4.82 4.96
CA THR A 34 -18.83 5.56 5.26
C THR A 34 -20.10 4.76 4.97
N ILE A 35 -19.97 3.62 4.28
CA ILE A 35 -21.06 2.74 3.88
C ILE A 35 -20.74 1.31 4.30
N ASN A 36 -21.73 0.59 4.82
CA ASN A 36 -21.58 -0.73 5.43
C ASN A 36 -21.56 -1.90 4.44
N HIS A 37 -21.69 -1.65 3.14
CA HIS A 37 -21.52 -2.65 2.08
C HIS A 37 -20.19 -2.47 1.35
N LEU A 38 -19.71 -3.55 0.75
CA LEU A 38 -18.49 -3.54 -0.05
C LEU A 38 -18.66 -2.59 -1.25
N HIS A 39 -17.80 -1.58 -1.34
CA HIS A 39 -17.77 -0.65 -2.46
C HIS A 39 -16.33 -0.21 -2.71
N PHE A 40 -16.01 -0.02 -3.99
CA PHE A 40 -14.78 0.64 -4.42
C PHE A 40 -15.14 2.04 -4.91
N GLN A 41 -14.22 2.99 -4.77
CA GLN A 41 -14.35 4.36 -5.23
C GLN A 41 -13.40 4.56 -6.40
N ALA A 42 -13.88 5.13 -7.51
CA ALA A 42 -13.03 5.46 -8.65
C ALA A 42 -12.72 6.95 -8.65
N TYR A 43 -11.48 7.32 -8.98
CA TYR A 43 -11.07 8.70 -9.10
C TYR A 43 -10.09 8.90 -10.24
N TYR A 44 -10.33 9.94 -11.04
CA TYR A 44 -9.44 10.35 -12.12
C TYR A 44 -8.89 11.74 -11.83
N LEU A 45 -7.57 11.84 -11.80
CA LEU A 45 -6.84 13.10 -11.80
C LEU A 45 -5.57 12.89 -12.59
N ALA A 46 -5.39 13.65 -13.67
CA ALA A 46 -4.27 13.58 -14.61
C ALA A 46 -2.92 14.05 -14.04
N MET A 47 -2.64 13.68 -12.78
CA MET A 47 -1.44 13.99 -12.02
C MET A 47 -1.09 12.79 -11.14
N PRO A 48 0.20 12.47 -10.95
CA PRO A 48 0.61 11.45 -10.00
C PRO A 48 0.34 11.92 -8.57
N PHE A 49 -0.19 11.01 -7.75
CA PHE A 49 -0.37 11.21 -6.32
C PHE A 49 0.99 11.13 -5.61
N PRO A 50 1.19 11.84 -4.48
CA PRO A 50 2.43 11.78 -3.72
C PRO A 50 2.89 10.36 -3.38
N ILE A 51 1.98 9.45 -3.01
CA ILE A 51 2.33 8.06 -2.69
C ILE A 51 2.92 7.29 -3.86
N GLU A 52 2.50 7.58 -5.10
CA GLU A 52 2.98 6.90 -6.31
C GLU A 52 4.41 7.30 -6.67
N LYS A 53 4.87 8.43 -6.13
CA LYS A 53 6.25 8.91 -6.27
C LYS A 53 7.14 8.50 -5.11
N ALA A 54 6.57 7.93 -4.04
CA ALA A 54 7.32 7.55 -2.87
C ALA A 54 8.29 6.42 -3.22
N PRO A 55 9.57 6.50 -2.83
CA PRO A 55 10.49 5.38 -2.99
C PRO A 55 9.98 4.18 -2.17
N SER A 56 10.34 2.97 -2.59
CA SER A 56 10.02 1.75 -1.85
C SER A 56 11.24 0.85 -1.72
N LEU A 57 11.28 0.07 -0.65
CA LEU A 57 12.30 -0.94 -0.40
C LEU A 57 11.66 -2.32 -0.49
N LYS A 58 12.17 -3.15 -1.41
CA LYS A 58 11.74 -4.54 -1.55
C LYS A 58 11.97 -5.29 -0.23
N ILE A 59 10.95 -5.98 0.24
CA ILE A 59 11.02 -6.91 1.37
C ILE A 59 11.24 -8.32 0.83
N THR A 60 10.38 -8.76 -0.09
CA THR A 60 10.42 -10.12 -0.62
C THR A 60 9.76 -10.20 -2.01
N THR A 61 9.80 -11.38 -2.61
CA THR A 61 9.06 -11.73 -3.82
C THR A 61 8.40 -13.08 -3.60
N THR A 62 7.10 -13.17 -3.88
CA THR A 62 6.34 -14.42 -3.73
C THR A 62 6.76 -15.45 -4.78
N ASN A 63 6.40 -16.72 -4.58
CA ASN A 63 6.61 -17.78 -5.58
C ASN A 63 5.93 -17.45 -6.91
N ASP A 64 4.79 -16.75 -6.86
CA ASP A 64 4.05 -16.30 -8.04
C ASP A 64 4.61 -15.01 -8.67
N CYS A 65 5.83 -14.60 -8.27
CA CYS A 65 6.56 -13.44 -8.77
C CYS A 65 5.95 -12.08 -8.42
N VAL A 66 5.17 -12.00 -7.33
CA VAL A 66 4.67 -10.72 -6.79
C VAL A 66 5.74 -10.11 -5.89
N LYS A 67 6.23 -8.93 -6.24
CA LYS A 67 7.18 -8.16 -5.44
C LYS A 67 6.42 -7.40 -4.36
N ILE A 68 6.86 -7.53 -3.11
CA ILE A 68 6.28 -6.83 -1.95
C ILE A 68 7.36 -5.91 -1.38
N SER A 69 7.05 -4.62 -1.30
CA SER A 69 7.95 -3.57 -0.81
C SER A 69 7.30 -2.76 0.32
N LYS A 70 8.09 -2.20 1.25
CA LYS A 70 7.61 -1.13 2.15
C LYS A 70 7.86 0.24 1.54
N LEU A 71 6.95 1.17 1.78
CA LEU A 71 7.14 2.58 1.40
C LEU A 71 8.23 3.23 2.25
N LEU A 72 9.03 4.09 1.63
CA LEU A 72 10.05 4.92 2.25
C LEU A 72 9.73 6.40 2.05
N LYS A 73 10.18 7.24 2.98
CA LYS A 73 10.04 8.71 2.89
C LYS A 73 8.59 9.16 2.61
N TYR A 74 7.63 8.46 3.20
CA TYR A 74 6.21 8.78 3.13
C TYR A 74 5.62 8.72 4.55
N PRO A 75 4.70 9.64 4.93
CA PRO A 75 4.21 9.73 6.31
C PRO A 75 3.36 8.53 6.73
N VAL A 76 2.77 7.82 5.77
CA VAL A 76 1.99 6.59 6.01
C VAL A 76 2.85 5.37 5.73
N ARG A 77 2.97 4.48 6.72
CA ARG A 77 3.59 3.17 6.53
C ARG A 77 2.65 2.26 5.76
N GLY A 78 3.17 1.64 4.71
CA GLY A 78 2.38 0.86 3.77
C GLY A 78 3.20 -0.15 3.00
N LEU A 79 2.51 -1.13 2.44
CA LEU A 79 3.07 -2.12 1.53
C LEU A 79 2.67 -1.78 0.09
N LEU A 80 3.61 -1.92 -0.83
CA LEU A 80 3.42 -1.84 -2.27
C LEU A 80 3.59 -3.23 -2.88
N PHE A 81 2.58 -3.67 -3.62
CA PHE A 81 2.56 -4.93 -4.34
C PHE A 81 2.61 -4.65 -5.85
N GLU A 82 3.53 -5.31 -6.55
CA GLU A 82 3.74 -5.14 -7.98
C GLU A 82 4.13 -6.48 -8.63
N GLY A 83 3.86 -6.63 -9.93
CA GLY A 83 4.27 -7.82 -10.69
C GLY A 83 3.28 -8.97 -10.57
N GLY A 84 3.80 -10.19 -10.42
CA GLY A 84 3.03 -11.43 -10.55
C GLY A 84 3.13 -12.05 -11.93
N SER A 85 3.00 -13.38 -12.01
CA SER A 85 2.92 -14.12 -13.27
C SER A 85 1.61 -13.83 -14.01
N SER A 86 0.58 -13.42 -13.28
CA SER A 86 -0.71 -12.96 -13.77
C SER A 86 -1.31 -11.88 -12.85
N ILE A 87 -2.31 -11.16 -13.36
CA ILE A 87 -3.11 -10.21 -12.55
C ILE A 87 -3.78 -10.93 -11.37
N LYS A 88 -4.13 -12.21 -11.54
CA LYS A 88 -4.74 -13.02 -10.49
C LYS A 88 -3.77 -13.24 -9.34
N ASP A 89 -2.48 -13.45 -9.62
CA ASP A 89 -1.47 -13.69 -8.57
C ASP A 89 -1.24 -12.43 -7.73
N LEU A 90 -1.16 -11.27 -8.39
CA LEU A 90 -1.11 -9.97 -7.71
C LEU A 90 -2.36 -9.76 -6.86
N SER A 91 -3.54 -9.99 -7.44
CA SER A 91 -4.82 -9.87 -6.74
C SER A 91 -4.91 -10.78 -5.53
N ASP A 92 -4.59 -12.07 -5.67
CA ASP A 92 -4.71 -13.06 -4.62
C ASP A 92 -3.73 -12.77 -3.48
N THR A 93 -2.51 -12.31 -3.79
CA THR A 93 -1.53 -11.89 -2.80
C THR A 93 -2.06 -10.71 -1.96
N VAL A 94 -2.59 -9.67 -2.61
CA VAL A 94 -3.15 -8.52 -1.88
C VAL A 94 -4.43 -8.91 -1.13
N ALA A 95 -5.27 -9.77 -1.70
CA ALA A 95 -6.48 -10.25 -1.05
C ALA A 95 -6.14 -11.06 0.22
N ASN A 96 -5.13 -11.93 0.18
CA ASN A 96 -4.66 -12.67 1.35
C ASN A 96 -4.20 -11.74 2.47
N ALA A 97 -3.37 -10.75 2.15
CA ALA A 97 -2.93 -9.73 3.11
C ALA A 97 -4.12 -8.94 3.68
N SER A 98 -5.06 -8.54 2.82
CA SER A 98 -6.26 -7.79 3.22
C SER A 98 -7.17 -8.61 4.13
N VAL A 99 -7.39 -9.90 3.81
CA VAL A 99 -8.19 -10.82 4.63
C VAL A 99 -7.52 -11.06 5.99
N CYS A 100 -6.19 -11.17 6.03
CA CYS A 100 -5.44 -11.25 7.28
C CYS A 100 -5.70 -10.02 8.17
N LEU A 101 -5.62 -8.82 7.61
CA LEU A 101 -5.93 -7.58 8.34
C LEU A 101 -7.38 -7.55 8.84
N GLN A 102 -8.35 -7.94 8.00
CA GLN A 102 -9.77 -8.01 8.37
C GLN A 102 -10.00 -8.97 9.55
N ASN A 103 -9.42 -10.17 9.50
CA ASN A 103 -9.59 -11.20 10.54
C ASN A 103 -8.98 -10.77 11.89
N ASN A 104 -8.00 -9.87 11.86
CA ASN A 104 -7.34 -9.32 13.04
C ASN A 104 -7.87 -7.94 13.44
N ASN A 105 -8.99 -7.49 12.85
CA ASN A 105 -9.62 -6.18 13.10
C ASN A 105 -8.67 -4.99 12.92
N ILE A 106 -7.70 -5.09 12.00
CA ILE A 106 -6.78 -3.99 11.68
C ILE A 106 -7.41 -3.18 10.54
N PRO A 107 -7.72 -1.89 10.74
CA PRO A 107 -8.22 -1.04 9.66
C PRO A 107 -7.17 -0.79 8.59
N PHE A 108 -7.58 -0.73 7.32
CA PHE A 108 -6.69 -0.46 6.19
C PHE A 108 -7.41 0.19 5.01
N ASN A 109 -6.61 0.79 4.14
CA ASN A 109 -7.03 1.32 2.85
C ASN A 109 -6.26 0.61 1.73
N ILE A 110 -6.89 0.50 0.55
CA ILE A 110 -6.22 0.00 -0.66
C ILE A 110 -6.30 1.06 -1.75
N LEU A 111 -5.16 1.42 -2.32
CA LEU A 111 -5.10 2.18 -3.56
C LEU A 111 -4.63 1.26 -4.70
N ILE A 112 -5.40 1.18 -5.77
CA ILE A 112 -5.03 0.53 -7.02
C ILE A 112 -4.70 1.64 -8.03
N SER A 113 -3.47 1.66 -8.52
CA SER A 113 -2.98 2.67 -9.46
C SER A 113 -2.20 2.04 -10.63
N ASP A 114 -1.70 2.90 -11.52
CA ASP A 114 -0.96 2.53 -12.73
C ASP A 114 -1.65 1.43 -13.55
N SER A 115 -2.93 1.62 -13.86
CA SER A 115 -3.75 0.65 -14.58
C SER A 115 -3.81 -0.75 -13.92
N GLY A 116 -3.77 -0.79 -12.58
CA GLY A 116 -3.84 -2.03 -11.80
C GLY A 116 -2.50 -2.73 -11.57
N LYS A 117 -1.37 -2.10 -11.95
CA LYS A 117 -0.03 -2.69 -11.79
C LYS A 117 0.59 -2.42 -10.42
N GLN A 118 0.15 -1.36 -9.76
CA GLN A 118 0.61 -0.97 -8.43
C GLN A 118 -0.56 -1.02 -7.46
N ILE A 119 -0.40 -1.78 -6.38
CA ILE A 119 -1.42 -1.87 -5.34
C ILE A 119 -0.78 -1.53 -4.00
N PHE A 120 -1.28 -0.47 -3.36
CA PHE A 120 -0.84 -0.03 -2.06
C PHE A 120 -1.82 -0.52 -1.01
N LEU A 121 -1.32 -1.21 0.01
CA LEU A 121 -2.07 -1.61 1.19
C LEU A 121 -1.58 -0.78 2.38
N LEU A 122 -2.50 -0.03 3.00
CA LEU A 122 -2.19 1.00 3.98
C LEU A 122 -2.95 0.72 5.28
N PRO A 123 -2.39 -0.07 6.21
CA PRO A 123 -2.93 -0.21 7.56
C PRO A 123 -2.95 1.15 8.29
N GLN A 124 -4.01 1.42 9.07
CA GLN A 124 -4.14 2.65 9.85
C GLN A 124 -4.81 2.42 11.20
N CYS A 125 -4.60 3.36 12.13
CA CYS A 125 -5.16 3.30 13.50
C CYS A 125 -5.95 4.55 13.91
N TYR A 126 -6.37 5.39 12.94
CA TYR A 126 -6.95 6.69 13.27
C TYR A 126 -8.25 6.61 14.08
N ALA A 127 -9.17 5.72 13.71
CA ALA A 127 -10.43 5.55 14.44
C ALA A 127 -10.22 5.03 15.88
N GLU A 128 -9.23 4.15 16.08
CA GLU A 128 -8.84 3.65 17.40
C GLU A 128 -8.27 4.78 18.26
N LYS A 129 -7.30 5.55 17.72
CA LYS A 129 -6.74 6.72 18.40
C LYS A 129 -7.81 7.76 18.75
N GLN A 130 -8.79 7.99 17.87
CA GLN A 130 -9.91 8.89 18.16
C GLN A 130 -10.73 8.38 19.34
N ALA A 131 -11.06 7.08 19.37
CA ALA A 131 -11.81 6.47 20.46
C ALA A 131 -11.06 6.52 21.80
N LEU A 132 -9.73 6.45 21.78
CA LEU A 132 -8.87 6.56 22.95
C LEU A 132 -8.58 8.03 23.35
N GLY A 133 -8.98 9.01 22.55
CA GLY A 133 -8.70 10.43 22.82
C GLY A 133 -7.24 10.84 22.60
N GLU A 134 -6.49 10.05 21.82
CA GLU A 134 -5.06 10.27 21.55
C GLU A 134 -4.82 11.25 20.39
N VAL A 135 -5.87 11.55 19.61
CA VAL A 135 -5.80 12.50 18.50
C VAL A 135 -5.88 13.93 19.02
N SER A 136 -4.90 14.76 18.65
CA SER A 136 -4.86 16.17 19.05
C SER A 136 -6.12 16.96 18.63
N SER A 137 -6.56 17.90 19.49
CA SER A 137 -7.71 18.77 19.21
C SER A 137 -7.57 19.54 17.90
N LYS A 138 -6.37 20.07 17.64
CA LYS A 138 -6.06 20.77 16.39
C LYS A 138 -6.35 19.92 15.14
N LEU A 139 -6.10 18.61 15.20
CA LEU A 139 -6.34 17.70 14.09
C LEU A 139 -7.83 17.35 13.99
N LEU A 140 -8.50 17.12 15.12
CA LEU A 140 -9.96 16.92 15.17
C LEU A 140 -10.72 18.12 14.59
N ASP A 141 -10.26 19.34 14.87
CA ASP A 141 -10.86 20.59 14.40
C ASP A 141 -10.84 20.72 12.87
N THR A 142 -9.85 20.10 12.19
CA THR A 142 -9.81 20.07 10.72
C THR A 142 -11.00 19.32 10.12
N GLN A 143 -11.63 18.45 10.93
CA GLN A 143 -12.70 17.53 10.53
C GLN A 143 -12.32 16.58 9.39
N VAL A 144 -11.03 16.50 9.04
CA VAL A 144 -10.54 15.54 8.04
C VAL A 144 -10.50 14.16 8.68
N ASN A 145 -11.20 13.21 8.07
CA ASN A 145 -11.11 11.80 8.43
C ASN A 145 -10.37 11.10 7.28
N PRO A 146 -9.10 10.71 7.48
CA PRO A 146 -8.28 10.23 6.39
C PRO A 146 -8.77 8.88 5.85
N ALA A 147 -9.19 8.90 4.58
CA ALA A 147 -9.49 7.74 3.76
C ALA A 147 -8.33 7.46 2.80
N VAL A 148 -8.53 6.49 1.90
CA VAL A 148 -7.56 6.13 0.85
C VAL A 148 -7.03 7.36 0.09
N TRP A 149 -7.86 8.36 -0.21
CA TRP A 149 -7.43 9.53 -0.97
C TRP A 149 -6.45 10.41 -0.20
N GLU A 150 -6.78 10.77 1.05
CA GLU A 150 -5.87 11.54 1.91
C GLU A 150 -4.59 10.74 2.16
N MET A 151 -4.71 9.45 2.46
CA MET A 151 -3.58 8.56 2.70
C MET A 151 -2.68 8.36 1.47
N SER A 152 -3.18 8.68 0.28
CA SER A 152 -2.40 8.67 -0.95
C SER A 152 -1.80 10.04 -1.30
N GLY A 153 -2.10 11.07 -0.51
CA GLY A 153 -1.61 12.44 -0.65
C GLY A 153 -2.55 13.36 -1.42
N HIS A 154 -3.81 12.95 -1.64
CA HIS A 154 -4.86 13.83 -2.16
C HIS A 154 -5.71 14.37 -1.02
N MET A 155 -5.37 15.56 -0.54
CA MET A 155 -5.97 16.14 0.67
C MET A 155 -7.29 16.86 0.38
N VAL A 156 -8.39 16.41 0.99
CA VAL A 156 -9.67 17.14 0.98
C VAL A 156 -9.81 17.95 2.28
N LEU A 157 -9.59 19.26 2.18
CA LEU A 157 -9.68 20.18 3.32
C LEU A 157 -11.08 20.79 3.41
N LYS A 158 -11.73 20.65 4.56
CA LYS A 158 -13.14 21.03 4.75
C LYS A 158 -13.32 22.51 5.07
N ARG A 159 -12.36 23.13 5.76
CA ARG A 159 -12.45 24.53 6.19
C ARG A 159 -11.57 25.43 5.34
N LYS A 160 -12.05 26.64 5.08
CA LYS A 160 -11.30 27.65 4.31
C LYS A 160 -9.95 27.98 4.95
N GLU A 161 -9.88 28.08 6.27
CA GLU A 161 -8.65 28.34 7.01
C GLU A 161 -7.60 27.23 6.83
N ASP A 162 -8.03 25.96 6.83
CA ASP A 162 -7.13 24.83 6.58
C ASP A 162 -6.64 24.84 5.14
N TYR A 163 -7.52 25.16 4.18
CA TYR A 163 -7.17 25.28 2.77
C TYR A 163 -6.17 26.42 2.52
N GLN A 164 -6.44 27.62 3.05
CA GLN A 164 -5.57 28.77 2.87
C GLN A 164 -4.23 28.60 3.58
N GLY A 165 -4.22 27.89 4.71
CA GLY A 165 -3.01 27.56 5.45
C GLY A 165 -2.38 26.23 5.05
N ALA A 166 -2.78 25.60 3.95
CA ALA A 166 -2.28 24.27 3.57
C ALA A 166 -0.77 24.31 3.31
N SER A 167 -0.06 23.34 3.88
CA SER A 167 1.37 23.16 3.67
C SER A 167 1.72 21.68 3.71
N GLU A 168 2.89 21.33 3.17
CA GLU A 168 3.38 19.95 3.17
C GLU A 168 3.56 19.44 4.60
N GLU A 169 4.08 20.26 5.51
CA GLU A 169 4.29 19.90 6.91
C GLU A 169 2.97 19.56 7.62
N LYS A 170 1.90 20.29 7.31
CA LYS A 170 0.57 20.02 7.88
C LYS A 170 -0.01 18.72 7.33
N ALA A 171 0.10 18.48 6.03
CA ALA A 171 -0.33 17.23 5.42
C ALA A 171 0.46 16.04 5.99
N TRP A 172 1.78 16.19 6.10
CA TRP A 172 2.67 15.19 6.70
C TRP A 172 2.26 14.87 8.14
N SER A 173 2.05 15.90 8.96
CA SER A 173 1.66 15.71 10.36
C SER A 173 0.32 14.97 10.48
N LEU A 174 -0.66 15.33 9.65
CA LEU A 174 -1.96 14.67 9.62
C LEU A 174 -1.84 13.19 9.25
N LEU A 175 -1.08 12.88 8.19
CA LEU A 175 -0.91 11.51 7.71
C LEU A 175 -0.07 10.64 8.66
N ALA A 176 0.93 11.22 9.32
CA ALA A 176 1.73 10.52 10.33
C ALA A 176 0.88 10.10 11.53
N GLU A 177 -0.14 10.87 11.89
CA GLU A 177 -1.06 10.52 12.99
C GLU A 177 -1.92 9.29 12.67
N VAL A 178 -2.30 9.14 11.40
CA VAL A 178 -3.13 8.03 10.90
C VAL A 178 -2.33 6.74 10.79
N SER A 179 -1.05 6.86 10.47
CA SER A 179 -0.14 5.74 10.29
C SER A 179 0.03 4.93 11.58
N LEU A 180 0.22 3.63 11.42
CA LEU A 180 0.77 2.79 12.49
C LEU A 180 2.16 3.30 12.92
N SER A 181 2.50 3.04 14.18
CA SER A 181 3.88 3.15 14.67
C SER A 181 4.79 2.18 13.91
N GLU A 182 6.10 2.34 14.03
CA GLU A 182 7.04 1.45 13.35
C GLU A 182 6.96 0.02 13.91
N GLU A 183 6.88 -0.11 15.23
CA GLU A 183 6.78 -1.37 15.95
C GLU A 183 5.51 -2.10 15.54
N ARG A 184 4.37 -1.40 15.57
CA ARG A 184 3.08 -1.98 15.18
C ARG A 184 3.06 -2.35 13.70
N PHE A 185 3.67 -1.56 12.83
CA PHE A 185 3.78 -1.90 11.41
C PHE A 185 4.64 -3.15 11.17
N LYS A 186 5.73 -3.33 11.92
CA LYS A 186 6.54 -4.57 11.87
C LYS A 186 5.71 -5.78 12.30
N GLU A 187 4.99 -5.70 13.41
CA GLU A 187 4.10 -6.77 13.88
C GLU A 187 3.05 -7.15 12.82
N VAL A 188 2.41 -6.14 12.22
CA VAL A 188 1.41 -6.35 11.17
C VAL A 188 2.01 -7.00 9.92
N ASN A 189 3.23 -6.60 9.52
CA ASN A 189 3.92 -7.23 8.40
C ASN A 189 4.26 -8.68 8.69
N THR A 190 4.81 -8.99 9.88
CA THR A 190 5.07 -10.37 10.30
C THR A 190 3.81 -11.22 10.22
N MET A 191 2.70 -10.72 10.78
CA MET A 191 1.40 -11.41 10.74
C MET A 191 0.90 -11.64 9.31
N ILE A 192 1.03 -10.66 8.40
CA ILE A 192 0.67 -10.81 6.99
C ILE A 192 1.54 -11.89 6.33
N PHE A 193 2.85 -11.86 6.55
CA PHE A 193 3.80 -12.80 5.94
C PHE A 193 3.60 -14.23 6.45
N GLU A 194 3.39 -14.41 7.75
CA GLU A 194 3.05 -15.72 8.34
C GLU A 194 1.75 -16.28 7.74
N ALA A 195 0.71 -15.45 7.60
CA ALA A 195 -0.56 -15.87 7.00
C ALA A 195 -0.42 -16.26 5.52
N MET A 196 0.58 -15.72 4.82
CA MET A 196 0.91 -16.08 3.44
C MET A 196 1.92 -17.23 3.34
N GLY A 197 2.42 -17.76 4.45
CA GLY A 197 3.38 -18.87 4.48
C GLY A 197 4.83 -18.47 4.23
N PHE A 198 5.19 -17.19 4.40
CA PHE A 198 6.57 -16.71 4.35
C PHE A 198 7.20 -16.72 5.74
N SER A 199 8.31 -17.45 5.92
CA SER A 199 9.21 -17.28 7.08
C SER A 199 10.26 -16.24 6.72
N GLY A 200 10.19 -15.04 7.32
CA GLY A 200 11.00 -13.89 6.94
C GLY A 200 12.49 -14.04 7.25
N GLU A 201 13.32 -13.90 6.21
CA GLU A 201 14.66 -13.33 6.37
C GLU A 201 14.56 -11.91 5.81
N GLU A 202 14.58 -10.90 6.69
CA GLU A 202 14.75 -9.52 6.26
C GLU A 202 16.19 -9.38 5.75
N GLU A 203 16.39 -8.96 4.49
CA GLU A 203 17.69 -8.48 4.04
C GLU A 203 17.98 -7.15 4.77
N GLU A 204 18.71 -7.22 5.90
CA GLU A 204 19.33 -6.05 6.52
C GLU A 204 20.37 -5.47 5.56
N LEU A 205 20.26 -4.18 5.24
CA LEU A 205 21.32 -3.46 4.56
C LEU A 205 22.14 -2.68 5.59
N GLU A 206 23.40 -3.07 5.72
CA GLU A 206 24.46 -2.23 6.26
C GLU A 206 24.54 -0.94 5.43
N GLU A 207 24.52 0.22 6.11
CA GLU A 207 24.87 1.49 5.49
C GLU A 207 26.34 1.45 5.06
N GLN A 208 26.59 1.09 3.80
CA GLN A 208 27.93 1.21 3.22
C GLN A 208 28.25 2.68 2.99
N SER A 209 28.95 3.26 3.97
CA SER A 209 29.80 4.43 3.73
C SER A 209 30.84 4.06 2.66
N SER A 210 30.94 4.92 1.65
CA SER A 210 31.83 4.77 0.50
C SER A 210 33.27 4.52 0.91
N MET A 211 33.87 3.40 0.46
CA MET A 211 35.21 3.37 -0.15
C MET A 211 35.56 1.96 -0.64
N ASP A 212 35.92 1.92 -1.92
CA ASP A 212 36.72 0.91 -2.62
C ASP A 212 36.06 -0.33 -3.24
N GLY A 213 36.54 -0.65 -4.44
CA GLY A 213 35.88 -1.48 -5.43
C GLY A 213 35.96 -2.99 -5.20
N GLY A 214 34.91 -3.69 -5.62
CA GLY A 214 34.88 -5.15 -5.68
C GLY A 214 33.63 -5.65 -6.40
N PHE A 215 33.83 -6.30 -7.54
CA PHE A 215 32.81 -6.85 -8.43
C PHE A 215 31.97 -7.96 -7.73
N ILE A 216 30.64 -7.85 -7.71
CA ILE A 216 29.75 -8.95 -7.32
C ILE A 216 28.86 -9.37 -8.51
N ARG A 217 28.94 -10.67 -8.80
CA ARG A 217 28.32 -11.38 -9.92
C ARG A 217 26.85 -11.67 -9.59
N ALA A 218 25.92 -11.10 -10.36
CA ALA A 218 24.49 -11.43 -10.25
C ALA A 218 24.23 -12.86 -10.74
N GLN A 219 23.60 -13.68 -9.89
CA GLN A 219 23.02 -14.97 -10.28
C GLN A 219 21.66 -14.72 -10.93
N CYS A 220 21.61 -14.88 -12.26
CA CYS A 220 20.36 -14.87 -13.02
C CYS A 220 19.59 -16.19 -12.81
N CYS A 221 18.26 -16.08 -12.77
CA CYS A 221 17.34 -17.22 -12.86
C CYS A 221 17.63 -18.06 -14.13
N PRO A 222 17.45 -19.40 -14.09
CA PRO A 222 17.78 -20.25 -15.22
C PRO A 222 16.81 -20.00 -16.39
N SER A 223 17.38 -19.66 -17.55
CA SER A 223 16.69 -19.62 -18.83
C SER A 223 16.44 -21.03 -19.32
N VAL A 224 15.19 -21.34 -19.68
CA VAL A 224 14.80 -22.56 -20.39
C VAL A 224 15.62 -22.65 -21.69
N LYS A 225 16.30 -23.78 -21.90
CA LYS A 225 16.96 -24.07 -23.18
C LYS A 225 16.21 -25.17 -23.93
N GLU A 226 15.95 -24.86 -25.18
CA GLU A 226 15.26 -25.64 -26.22
C GLU A 226 15.88 -27.03 -26.42
N GLU A 227 15.00 -28.03 -26.60
CA GLU A 227 15.37 -29.36 -27.08
C GLU A 227 15.71 -29.28 -28.58
N ALA A 228 16.96 -29.56 -28.91
CA ALA A 228 17.38 -29.83 -30.28
C ALA A 228 17.03 -31.27 -30.66
N VAL A 229 16.12 -31.40 -31.62
CA VAL A 229 15.90 -32.62 -32.41
C VAL A 229 17.13 -32.84 -33.29
N SER A 230 17.63 -34.08 -33.36
CA SER A 230 18.60 -34.50 -34.38
C SER A 230 18.17 -35.83 -35.00
N ASN A 231 17.99 -35.75 -36.32
CA ASN A 231 17.86 -36.77 -37.39
C ASN A 231 17.73 -38.25 -37.03
#